data_AF-A0A1Q3BZG8-F1
#
_entry.id   AF-A0A1Q3BZG8-F1
#
_cell.length_a   1.000
_cell.length_b   1.000
_cell.length_c   1.000
_cell.angle_alpha   90.00
_cell.angle_beta   90.00
_cell.angle_gamma   90.00
#
_symmetry.space_group_name_H-M   'P 1'
#
loop_
_entity.id
_entity.type
_entity.pdbx_description
1 polymer ?
#
loop_
_entity_poly.entity_id
_entity_poly.type
_entity_poly.pdbx_seq_one_letter_code
_entity_poly.pdbx_strand_id
1 'polypeptide(L)'
;MQGRDESLRDYLTRFNKESLTVKDLKPSFATAALSNGMRNNSSFTFSLLKRPALDMADLLRRAERYVNAEEEMVARKKKPPGRAIRRREKTIHEMLLERKRREGRERT
;
A
#
# COMPACT_ATOMS: atom_id res chain seq x y z
N MET A 1 -6.60 -20.74 -3.58
CA MET A 1 -5.44 -19.83 -3.74
C MET A 1 -5.92 -18.41 -4.03
N GLN A 2 -5.05 -17.42 -3.92
CA GLN A 2 -5.28 -16.03 -4.32
C GLN A 2 -5.36 -15.98 -5.85
N GLY A 3 -6.45 -15.42 -6.36
CA GLY A 3 -6.68 -15.26 -7.79
C GLY A 3 -5.65 -14.36 -8.46
N ARG A 4 -5.48 -14.50 -9.79
CA ARG A 4 -4.54 -13.67 -10.57
C ARG A 4 -4.79 -12.18 -10.41
N ASP A 5 -6.05 -11.78 -10.36
CA ASP A 5 -6.49 -10.38 -10.26
C ASP A 5 -7.12 -10.06 -8.90
N GLU A 6 -7.05 -11.01 -7.94
CA GLU A 6 -7.56 -10.83 -6.58
C GLU A 6 -6.57 -10.01 -5.76
N SER A 7 -7.02 -8.87 -5.21
CA SER A 7 -6.19 -8.06 -4.32
C SER A 7 -5.84 -8.81 -3.04
N LEU A 8 -4.78 -8.38 -2.34
CA LEU A 8 -4.44 -8.99 -1.06
C LEU A 8 -5.59 -8.85 -0.05
N ARG A 9 -6.31 -7.71 -0.09
CA ARG A 9 -7.47 -7.44 0.76
C ARG A 9 -8.62 -8.40 0.50
N ASP A 10 -8.96 -8.64 -0.77
CA ASP A 10 -10.07 -9.51 -1.14
C ASP A 10 -9.78 -10.96 -0.76
N TYR A 11 -8.55 -11.41 -1.02
CA TYR A 11 -8.09 -12.73 -0.62
C TYR A 11 -8.19 -12.93 0.90
N LEU A 12 -7.67 -11.99 1.69
CA LEU A 12 -7.72 -12.07 3.16
C LEU A 12 -9.15 -12.05 3.68
N THR A 13 -10.02 -11.25 3.06
CA THR A 13 -11.45 -11.19 3.42
C THR A 13 -12.13 -12.53 3.18
N ARG A 14 -11.88 -13.15 2.03
CA ARG A 14 -12.42 -14.47 1.69
C ARG A 14 -11.85 -15.56 2.60
N PHE A 15 -10.54 -15.57 2.82
CA PHE A 15 -9.88 -16.50 3.74
C PHE A 15 -10.47 -16.40 5.15
N ASN A 16 -10.68 -15.17 5.66
CA ASN A 16 -11.30 -14.98 6.98
C ASN A 16 -12.72 -15.54 7.02
N LYS A 17 -13.56 -15.29 6.00
CA LYS A 17 -14.90 -15.87 5.92
C LYS A 17 -14.87 -17.40 5.92
N GLU A 18 -14.01 -18.01 5.10
CA GLU A 18 -13.85 -19.47 5.03
C GLU A 18 -13.36 -20.03 6.38
N SER A 19 -12.41 -19.37 7.04
CA SER A 19 -11.84 -19.79 8.33
C SER A 19 -12.88 -19.88 9.44
N LEU A 20 -13.89 -19.00 9.44
CA LEU A 20 -14.98 -19.00 10.41
C LEU A 20 -15.95 -20.18 10.23
N THR A 21 -15.95 -20.83 9.07
CA THR A 21 -16.78 -22.02 8.81
C THR A 21 -16.14 -23.32 9.30
N VAL A 22 -14.83 -23.29 9.57
CA VAL A 22 -14.07 -24.48 9.99
C VAL A 22 -14.11 -24.61 11.51
N LYS A 23 -14.83 -25.61 12.01
CA LYS A 23 -14.87 -25.92 13.44
C LYS A 23 -13.48 -26.35 13.93
N ASP A 24 -13.09 -25.86 15.10
CA ASP A 24 -11.82 -26.20 15.78
C ASP A 24 -10.55 -25.93 14.94
N LEU A 25 -10.59 -24.89 14.09
CA LEU A 25 -9.44 -24.49 13.27
C LEU A 25 -8.25 -24.09 14.14
N LYS A 26 -7.18 -24.89 14.08
CA LYS A 26 -5.94 -24.58 14.81
C LYS A 26 -5.22 -23.40 14.14
N PRO A 27 -4.65 -22.46 14.92
CA PRO A 27 -3.90 -21.34 14.37
C PRO A 27 -2.75 -21.75 13.43
N SER A 28 -2.05 -22.85 13.73
CA SER A 28 -0.99 -23.37 12.86
C SER A 28 -1.50 -23.79 11.47
N PHE A 29 -2.67 -24.44 11.41
CA PHE A 29 -3.32 -24.77 10.14
C PHE A 29 -3.80 -23.54 9.40
N ALA A 30 -4.38 -22.56 10.09
CA ALA A 30 -4.79 -21.30 9.49
C ALA A 30 -3.59 -20.57 8.85
N THR A 31 -2.47 -20.45 9.58
CA THR A 31 -1.26 -19.79 9.08
C THR A 31 -0.66 -20.53 7.88
N ALA A 32 -0.62 -21.87 7.92
CA ALA A 32 -0.14 -22.67 6.80
C ALA A 32 -1.07 -22.56 5.57
N ALA A 33 -2.38 -22.64 5.77
CA ALA A 33 -3.36 -22.51 4.69
C ALA A 33 -3.32 -21.10 4.06
N LEU A 34 -3.18 -20.06 4.88
CA LEU A 34 -3.00 -18.70 4.42
C LEU A 34 -1.75 -18.58 3.56
N SER A 35 -0.61 -19.06 4.06
CA SER A 35 0.69 -18.96 3.38
C SER A 35 0.72 -19.71 2.04
N ASN A 36 0.19 -20.94 2.02
CA ASN A 36 0.08 -21.76 0.80
C ASN A 36 -0.98 -21.24 -0.17
N GLY A 37 -2.00 -20.56 0.35
CA GLY A 37 -3.07 -20.01 -0.45
C GLY A 37 -2.68 -18.72 -1.15
N MET A 38 -1.55 -18.08 -0.84
CA MET A 38 -1.14 -16.83 -1.45
C MET A 38 -0.52 -17.00 -2.84
N ARG A 39 -0.53 -15.93 -3.64
CA ARG A 39 0.12 -15.94 -4.96
C ARG A 39 1.65 -15.87 -4.80
N ASN A 40 2.36 -16.91 -5.23
CA ASN A 40 3.83 -17.07 -5.07
C ASN A 40 4.67 -15.83 -5.43
N ASN A 41 4.27 -15.08 -6.47
CA ASN A 41 5.02 -13.92 -6.98
C ASN A 41 4.46 -12.56 -6.53
N SER A 42 3.77 -12.50 -5.38
CA SER A 42 3.36 -11.22 -4.79
C SER A 42 4.50 -10.58 -3.99
N SER A 43 4.48 -9.25 -3.84
CA SER A 43 5.43 -8.57 -2.96
C SER A 43 5.28 -9.02 -1.50
N PHE A 44 4.06 -9.36 -1.08
CA PHE A 44 3.79 -9.85 0.26
C PHE A 44 4.37 -11.25 0.50
N THR A 45 4.19 -12.22 -0.40
CA THR A 45 4.80 -13.57 -0.30
C THR A 45 6.31 -13.50 -0.26
N PHE A 46 6.92 -12.67 -1.12
CA PHE A 46 8.37 -12.46 -1.10
C PHE A 46 8.86 -11.87 0.24
N SER A 47 8.07 -10.99 0.86
CA SER A 47 8.39 -10.43 2.18
C SER A 47 8.42 -11.49 3.27
N LEU A 48 7.52 -12.48 3.22
CA LEU A 48 7.46 -13.58 4.19
C LEU A 48 8.61 -14.58 3.96
N LEU A 49 8.98 -14.82 2.70
CA LEU A 49 10.14 -15.67 2.39
C LEU A 49 11.45 -15.06 2.90
N LYS A 50 11.63 -13.74 2.73
CA LYS A 50 12.81 -13.03 3.23
C LYS A 50 12.86 -12.96 4.75
N ARG A 51 11.71 -12.74 5.39
CA ARG A 51 11.59 -12.65 6.83
C ARG A 51 10.27 -13.30 7.25
N PRO A 52 10.29 -14.55 7.73
CA PRO A 52 9.10 -15.21 8.24
C PRO A 52 8.40 -14.36 9.29
N ALA A 53 7.07 -14.48 9.36
CA ALA A 53 6.30 -13.85 10.42
C ALA A 53 6.57 -14.59 11.74
N LEU A 54 6.72 -13.83 12.84
CA LEU A 54 6.98 -14.40 14.17
C LEU A 54 5.73 -15.10 14.72
N ASP A 55 4.58 -14.48 14.52
CA ASP A 55 3.28 -14.94 14.96
C ASP A 55 2.18 -14.39 14.03
N MET A 56 0.92 -14.73 14.33
CA MET A 56 -0.23 -14.27 13.57
C MET A 56 -0.40 -12.75 13.63
N ALA A 57 -0.04 -12.10 14.74
CA ALA A 57 -0.17 -10.66 14.89
C ALA A 57 0.83 -9.91 13.99
N ASP A 58 2.08 -10.36 13.89
CA ASP A 58 3.07 -9.82 12.93
C ASP A 58 2.62 -10.04 11.49
N LEU A 59 2.06 -11.22 11.19
CA LEU A 59 1.55 -11.53 9.85
C LEU A 59 0.43 -10.56 9.44
N LEU A 60 -0.56 -10.34 10.31
CA LEU A 60 -1.68 -9.43 10.06
C LEU A 60 -1.23 -7.97 9.94
N ARG A 61 -0.37 -7.50 10.86
CA ARG A 61 0.20 -6.15 10.81
C ARG A 61 1.00 -5.93 9.53
N ARG A 62 1.71 -6.95 9.04
CA ARG A 62 2.43 -6.87 7.78
C ARG A 62 1.46 -6.86 6.60
N ALA A 63 0.47 -7.73 6.58
CA ALA A 63 -0.55 -7.77 5.54
C ALA A 63 -1.26 -6.42 5.36
N GLU A 64 -1.65 -5.78 6.46
CA GLU A 64 -2.26 -4.44 6.46
C GLU A 64 -1.38 -3.40 5.75
N ARG A 65 -0.07 -3.37 6.05
CA ARG A 65 0.85 -2.43 5.37
C ARG A 65 0.89 -2.65 3.85
N TYR A 66 0.85 -3.91 3.41
CA TYR A 66 0.85 -4.23 1.98
C TYR A 66 -0.48 -3.90 1.33
N VAL A 67 -1.61 -4.14 1.99
CA VAL A 67 -2.94 -3.71 1.52
C VAL A 67 -2.96 -2.19 1.34
N ASN A 68 -2.54 -1.43 2.33
CA ASN A 68 -2.51 0.04 2.26
C ASN A 68 -1.60 0.53 1.12
N ALA A 69 -0.43 -0.10 0.94
CA ALA A 69 0.48 0.23 -0.16
C ALA A 69 -0.11 -0.10 -1.54
N GLU A 70 -0.75 -1.26 -1.71
CA GLU A 70 -1.45 -1.64 -2.95
C GLU A 70 -2.56 -0.65 -3.28
N GLU A 71 -3.40 -0.30 -2.29
CA GLU A 71 -4.49 0.66 -2.45
C GLU A 71 -3.98 2.07 -2.81
N GLU A 72 -2.91 2.53 -2.16
CA GLU A 72 -2.30 3.83 -2.47
C GLU A 72 -1.71 3.86 -3.89
N MET A 73 -1.05 2.79 -4.33
CA MET A 73 -0.52 2.68 -5.69
C MET A 73 -1.63 2.71 -6.74
N VAL A 74 -2.75 2.02 -6.48
CA VAL A 74 -3.93 2.06 -7.35
C VAL A 74 -4.52 3.47 -7.38
N ALA A 75 -4.64 4.15 -6.24
CA ALA A 75 -5.14 5.52 -6.16
C ALA A 75 -4.24 6.52 -6.90
N ARG A 76 -2.91 6.34 -6.83
CA ARG A 76 -1.93 7.16 -7.57
C ARG A 76 -2.07 6.99 -9.08
N LYS A 77 -2.28 5.78 -9.58
CA LYS A 77 -2.51 5.52 -11.01
C LYS A 77 -3.80 6.16 -11.55
N LYS A 78 -4.80 6.33 -10.68
CA LYS A 78 -6.08 7.00 -11.03
C LYS A 78 -6.00 8.52 -11.03
N LYS A 79 -4.96 9.13 -10.42
CA LYS A 79 -4.78 10.58 -10.43
C LYS A 79 -4.09 11.00 -11.74
N PRO A 80 -4.62 11.98 -12.49
CA PRO A 80 -3.92 12.50 -13.65
C PRO A 80 -2.58 13.13 -13.20
N PRO A 81 -1.50 12.98 -13.98
CA PRO A 81 -0.14 13.40 -13.59
C PRO A 81 0.00 14.91 -13.28
N GLY A 82 -1.00 15.74 -13.60
CA GLY A 82 -0.91 17.20 -13.56
C GLY A 82 -1.08 17.91 -12.22
N ARG A 83 -1.49 17.25 -11.11
CA ARG A 83 -1.72 17.96 -9.83
C ARG A 83 -0.52 18.03 -8.89
N ALA A 84 0.40 17.07 -8.94
CA ALA A 84 1.60 17.08 -8.09
C ALA A 84 2.72 17.95 -8.69
N ILE A 85 2.81 18.01 -10.02
CA ILE A 85 3.85 18.76 -10.75
C ILE A 85 3.63 20.28 -10.62
N ARG A 86 2.37 20.74 -10.68
CA ARG A 86 2.02 22.18 -10.59
C ARG A 86 2.39 22.87 -9.27
N ARG A 87 2.69 22.14 -8.19
CA ARG A 87 3.12 22.76 -6.92
C ARG A 87 4.64 22.96 -6.82
N ARG A 88 5.45 22.39 -7.73
CA ARG A 88 6.92 22.53 -7.71
C ARG A 88 7.49 23.33 -8.88
N GLU A 89 6.71 23.59 -9.92
CA GLU A 89 7.13 24.44 -11.03
C GLU A 89 6.75 25.90 -10.78
N LYS A 90 7.43 26.57 -9.85
CA LYS A 90 7.59 28.02 -9.98
C LYS A 90 8.85 28.25 -10.79
N THR A 91 8.69 28.85 -11.97
CA THR A 91 9.82 29.10 -12.86
C THR A 91 10.73 30.17 -12.22
N ILE A 92 12.04 30.15 -12.46
CA ILE A 92 12.98 31.17 -11.91
C ILE A 92 12.50 32.60 -12.20
N HIS A 93 11.86 32.80 -13.36
CA HIS A 93 11.26 34.08 -13.74
C HIS A 93 10.11 34.52 -12.80
N GLU A 94 9.21 33.61 -12.42
CA GLU A 94 8.14 33.91 -11.47
C GLU A 94 8.69 34.20 -10.07
N MET A 95 9.74 33.49 -9.66
CA MET A 95 10.41 33.76 -8.38
C MET A 95 11.10 35.13 -8.37
N LEU A 96 11.72 35.53 -9.49
CA LEU A 96 12.33 36.86 -9.65
C LEU A 96 11.27 37.98 -9.66
N LEU A 97 10.12 37.74 -10.31
CA LEU A 97 9.01 38.69 -10.30
C LEU A 97 8.40 38.84 -8.90
N GLU A 98 8.21 37.74 -8.15
CA GLU A 98 7.75 37.81 -6.76
C GLU A 98 8.76 38.54 -5.85
N ARG A 99 10.06 38.30 -6.03
CA ARG A 99 11.11 38.99 -5.28
C ARG A 99 11.12 40.49 -5.54
N LYS A 100 11.05 40.91 -6.80
CA LYS A 100 11.00 42.34 -7.19
C LYS A 100 9.75 43.03 -6.65
N ARG A 101 8.62 42.31 -6.54
CA ARG A 101 7.37 42.82 -5.94
C ARG A 101 7.44 42.95 -4.42
N ARG A 102 8.26 42.16 -3.73
CA ARG A 102 8.51 42.31 -2.29
C ARG A 102 9.46 43.46 -2.00
N GLU A 103 10.56 43.56 -2.75
CA GLU A 103 11.57 44.62 -2.60
C GLU A 103 10.99 46.02 -2.92
N GLY A 104 9.95 46.11 -3.76
CA GLY A 104 9.24 47.37 -4.03
C GLY A 104 8.22 47.80 -2.96
N ARG A 105 7.83 46.91 -2.03
CA ARG A 105 6.89 47.24 -0.92
C ARG A 105 7.59 47.64 0.37
N GLU A 106 8.88 47.33 0.51
CA GLU A 106 9.70 47.66 1.68
C GLU A 106 10.40 49.03 1.57
N ARG A 107 10.13 49.80 0.50
CA ARG A 107 10.74 51.12 0.25
C ARG A 107 9.75 52.30 0.34
N THR A 108 8.60 52.10 0.98
CA THR A 108 7.61 53.13 1.35
C THR A 108 7.28 52.98 2.82
#